data_AF-A0A1I7TMI2-F1
#
_entry.id   AF-A0A1I7TMI2-F1
#
_cell.length_a   1.000
_cell.length_b   1.000
_cell.length_c   1.000
_cell.angle_alpha   90.00
_cell.angle_beta   90.00
_cell.angle_gamma   90.00
#
_symmetry.space_group_name_H-M   'P 1'
#
loop_
_entity.id
_entity.type
_entity.pdbx_description
1 polymer ?
#
loop_
_entity_poly.entity_id
_entity_poly.type
_entity_poly.pdbx_seq_one_letter_code
_entity_poly.pdbx_strand_id
1 'polypeptide(L)'
;MATSINMENSQNSFRRRTMATSEIKELLSTKGVEPVDFGINNVSNAPSSSVTSTTRRLSIGERPQGDIYDWEEPRLDIKGFVVDYFTFRINKEGFDWYDAPALPEGVQKEHEMMRSLGTIFESKHLESLENFAEQLLAFPKITFSLYQEVVQTVGNAQSTPCPMSYGRLVGIIAFGGMVAAKMMESSELRGQVQNLLMYTSLFIKTRIRQSWKEHDRSWAGFMILGKQMKEDHERKEHGKELEGRFKTITSWSVGAVAVIGLALVGGRIVLNYR
;
A
#
# COMPACT_ATOMS: atom_id res chain seq x y z
N MET A 1 -17.11 -41.34 18.25
CA MET A 1 -17.18 -39.88 18.51
C MET A 1 -15.89 -39.21 18.03
N ALA A 2 -15.66 -39.09 16.71
CA ALA A 2 -14.40 -38.57 16.17
C ALA A 2 -14.58 -37.80 14.84
N THR A 3 -15.73 -37.20 14.60
CA THR A 3 -16.06 -36.53 13.31
C THR A 3 -16.37 -35.04 13.42
N SER A 4 -16.54 -34.48 14.61
CA SER A 4 -16.94 -33.07 14.76
C SER A 4 -15.78 -32.07 14.81
N ILE A 5 -14.54 -32.50 15.10
CA ILE A 5 -13.39 -31.59 15.27
C ILE A 5 -12.78 -31.15 13.92
N ASN A 6 -12.96 -31.94 12.85
CA ASN A 6 -12.35 -31.64 11.54
C ASN A 6 -13.13 -30.63 10.69
N MET A 7 -14.42 -30.41 10.95
CA MET A 7 -15.21 -29.43 10.17
C MET A 7 -14.92 -27.98 10.57
N GLU A 8 -14.66 -27.72 11.86
CA GLU A 8 -14.43 -26.37 12.39
C GLU A 8 -13.06 -25.82 11.97
N ASN A 9 -12.02 -26.65 11.96
CA ASN A 9 -10.70 -26.29 11.42
C ASN A 9 -10.72 -26.05 9.91
N SER A 10 -11.52 -26.83 9.17
CA SER A 10 -11.67 -26.65 7.72
C SER A 10 -12.38 -25.33 7.40
N GLN A 11 -13.47 -25.02 8.11
CA GLN A 11 -14.21 -23.76 7.96
C GLN A 11 -13.37 -22.53 8.32
N ASN A 12 -12.57 -22.59 9.39
CA ASN A 12 -11.64 -21.51 9.74
C ASN A 12 -10.54 -21.31 8.70
N SER A 13 -10.00 -22.38 8.11
CA SER A 13 -9.00 -22.26 7.04
C SER A 13 -9.60 -21.71 5.74
N PHE A 14 -10.83 -22.10 5.41
CA PHE A 14 -11.55 -21.59 4.24
C PHE A 14 -11.89 -20.11 4.40
N ARG A 15 -12.37 -19.71 5.58
CA ARG A 15 -12.70 -18.30 5.90
C ARG A 15 -11.46 -17.40 5.86
N ARG A 16 -10.30 -17.89 6.35
CA ARG A 16 -9.01 -17.20 6.23
C ARG A 16 -8.53 -17.09 4.77
N ARG A 17 -8.70 -18.13 3.94
CA ARG A 17 -8.36 -18.07 2.50
C ARG A 17 -9.25 -17.11 1.71
N THR A 18 -10.54 -17.04 2.01
CA THR A 18 -11.46 -16.11 1.30
C THR A 18 -11.19 -14.66 1.66
N MET A 19 -10.83 -14.37 2.93
CA MET A 19 -10.46 -13.02 3.37
C MET A 19 -9.13 -12.56 2.75
N ALA A 20 -8.12 -13.42 2.74
CA ALA A 20 -6.83 -13.10 2.11
C ALA A 20 -6.97 -12.78 0.61
N THR A 21 -7.81 -13.51 -0.12
CA THR A 21 -8.02 -13.28 -1.57
C THR A 21 -8.83 -12.02 -1.87
N SER A 22 -9.78 -11.62 -1.01
CA SER A 22 -10.47 -10.32 -1.16
C SER A 22 -9.56 -9.14 -0.83
N GLU A 23 -8.68 -9.27 0.16
CA GLU A 23 -7.74 -8.22 0.55
C GLU A 23 -6.59 -8.05 -0.45
N ILE A 24 -6.13 -9.15 -1.05
CA ILE A 24 -5.21 -9.11 -2.20
C ILE A 24 -5.88 -8.40 -3.38
N LYS A 25 -7.16 -8.68 -3.66
CA LYS A 25 -7.89 -7.97 -4.72
C LYS A 25 -8.09 -6.50 -4.41
N GLU A 26 -8.31 -6.11 -3.15
CA GLU A 26 -8.43 -4.71 -2.71
C GLU A 26 -7.16 -3.91 -2.98
N LEU A 27 -6.01 -4.45 -2.59
CA LEU A 27 -4.69 -3.84 -2.82
C LEU A 27 -4.24 -3.83 -4.29
N LEU A 28 -4.92 -4.62 -5.13
CA LEU A 28 -4.64 -4.75 -6.57
C LEU A 28 -5.76 -4.19 -7.45
N SER A 29 -6.84 -3.64 -6.87
CA SER A 29 -8.01 -3.23 -7.64
C SER A 29 -7.73 -1.92 -8.37
N THR A 30 -7.56 -2.02 -9.69
CA THR A 30 -7.44 -0.90 -10.64
C THR A 30 -8.80 -0.42 -11.15
N LYS A 31 -9.93 -0.80 -10.53
CA LYS A 31 -11.23 -0.31 -10.99
C LYS A 31 -11.36 1.18 -10.71
N GLY A 32 -11.41 1.93 -11.81
CA GLY A 32 -11.29 3.37 -11.90
C GLY A 32 -12.16 4.14 -10.93
N VAL A 33 -11.54 5.13 -10.30
CA VAL A 33 -12.23 6.25 -9.70
C VAL A 33 -12.68 7.12 -10.88
N GLU A 34 -13.94 6.99 -11.28
CA GLU A 34 -14.54 8.07 -12.07
C GLU A 34 -14.67 9.30 -11.16
N PRO A 35 -14.38 10.51 -11.67
CA PRO A 35 -14.54 11.74 -10.90
C PRO A 35 -16.05 11.97 -10.69
N VAL A 36 -16.52 11.79 -9.46
CA VAL A 36 -17.89 12.14 -9.11
C VAL A 36 -17.95 13.65 -8.91
N ASP A 37 -18.70 14.29 -9.80
CA ASP A 37 -19.07 15.71 -9.80
C ASP A 37 -19.81 16.09 -8.51
N PHE A 38 -19.38 17.19 -7.88
CA PHE A 38 -19.85 17.61 -6.56
C PHE A 38 -21.19 18.35 -6.64
N GLY A 39 -22.27 17.59 -6.62
CA GLY A 39 -23.62 18.10 -6.37
C GLY A 39 -23.80 18.52 -4.91
N ILE A 40 -23.52 19.79 -4.62
CA ILE A 40 -23.98 20.47 -3.40
C ILE A 40 -25.50 20.59 -3.50
N ASN A 41 -26.27 19.88 -2.65
CA ASN A 41 -27.48 20.38 -1.98
C ASN A 41 -28.20 19.31 -1.13
N ASN A 42 -28.74 19.81 -0.01
CA ASN A 42 -29.78 19.25 0.88
C ASN A 42 -29.39 18.33 2.05
N VAL A 43 -29.22 19.02 3.18
CA VAL A 43 -29.66 18.66 4.54
C VAL A 43 -31.05 18.02 4.54
N SER A 44 -31.20 16.87 5.23
CA SER A 44 -32.19 16.64 6.31
C SER A 44 -32.45 15.15 6.62
N ASN A 45 -32.61 14.90 7.93
CA ASN A 45 -33.38 13.83 8.59
C ASN A 45 -32.66 12.56 9.08
N ALA A 46 -32.53 12.51 10.42
CA ALA A 46 -32.40 11.32 11.24
C ALA A 46 -33.67 10.44 11.18
N PRO A 47 -33.60 9.18 11.66
CA PRO A 47 -34.15 8.96 13.01
C PRO A 47 -33.36 7.99 13.90
N SER A 48 -33.61 8.15 15.19
CA SER A 48 -33.16 7.40 16.37
C SER A 48 -33.57 5.93 16.39
N SER A 49 -32.75 5.07 17.00
CA SER A 49 -33.26 3.87 17.69
C SER A 49 -32.48 3.59 18.98
N SER A 50 -33.26 3.26 20.01
CA SER A 50 -32.92 3.06 21.41
C SER A 50 -32.17 1.75 21.67
N VAL A 51 -31.08 1.79 22.45
CA VAL A 51 -30.36 0.59 22.93
C VAL A 51 -30.65 0.37 24.42
N THR A 52 -31.29 -0.75 24.71
CA THR A 52 -31.61 -1.26 26.04
C THR A 52 -30.31 -1.67 26.76
N SER A 53 -30.04 -1.07 27.91
CA SER A 53 -28.86 -1.36 28.73
C SER A 53 -29.08 -2.60 29.60
N THR A 54 -28.48 -3.73 29.26
CA THR A 54 -28.41 -4.90 30.13
C THR A 54 -27.10 -4.86 30.93
N THR A 55 -27.16 -4.37 32.17
CA THR A 55 -26.04 -4.39 33.11
C THR A 55 -25.76 -5.82 33.57
N ARG A 56 -24.75 -6.47 32.97
CA ARG A 56 -24.25 -7.77 33.46
C ARG A 56 -23.18 -7.52 34.52
N ARG A 57 -23.49 -7.88 35.77
CA ARG A 57 -22.62 -7.84 36.94
C ARG A 57 -21.45 -8.82 36.76
N LEU A 58 -20.23 -8.31 36.68
CA LEU A 58 -19.02 -9.14 36.62
C LEU A 58 -18.71 -9.71 38.01
N SER A 59 -18.56 -11.04 38.08
CA SER A 59 -18.13 -11.77 39.26
C SER A 59 -16.63 -11.56 39.49
N ILE A 60 -16.28 -11.31 40.75
CA ILE A 60 -14.91 -11.08 41.20
C ILE A 60 -14.11 -12.40 41.05
N GLY A 61 -13.26 -12.48 40.02
CA GLY A 61 -12.49 -13.69 39.73
C GLY A 61 -12.05 -13.88 38.27
N GLU A 62 -12.60 -13.14 37.30
CA GLU A 62 -12.04 -13.12 35.94
C GLU A 62 -10.72 -12.32 35.92
N ARG A 63 -9.60 -13.03 35.76
CA ARG A 63 -8.34 -12.40 35.38
C ARG A 63 -8.56 -11.76 34.00
N PRO A 64 -8.20 -10.48 33.77
CA PRO A 64 -8.15 -9.96 32.42
C PRO A 64 -6.96 -10.63 31.73
N GLN A 65 -7.18 -11.76 31.07
CA GLN A 65 -6.30 -12.22 30.00
C GLN A 65 -6.55 -11.34 28.79
N GLY A 66 -6.10 -10.08 28.89
CA GLY A 66 -5.97 -9.21 27.73
C GLY A 66 -4.60 -9.47 27.14
N ASP A 67 -4.52 -10.35 26.15
CA ASP A 67 -3.33 -10.39 25.30
C ASP A 67 -3.11 -8.98 24.75
N ILE A 68 -1.95 -8.40 25.03
CA ILE A 68 -1.56 -7.11 24.47
C ILE A 68 -1.53 -7.30 22.95
N TYR A 69 -2.29 -6.49 22.23
CA TYR A 69 -2.30 -6.56 20.78
C TYR A 69 -0.97 -6.06 20.22
N ASP A 70 -0.47 -6.65 19.12
CA ASP A 70 0.85 -6.29 18.60
C ASP A 70 0.95 -4.82 18.14
N TRP A 71 -0.16 -4.20 17.73
CA TRP A 71 -0.24 -2.76 17.41
C TRP A 71 -0.21 -1.85 18.66
N GLU A 72 -0.19 -2.41 19.86
CA GLU A 72 0.03 -1.69 21.12
C GLU A 72 1.47 -1.83 21.63
N GLU A 73 2.30 -2.68 20.99
CA GLU A 73 3.72 -2.78 21.30
C GLU A 73 4.46 -1.47 20.96
N PRO A 74 5.27 -0.90 21.87
CA PRO A 74 5.99 0.36 21.61
C PRO A 74 6.88 0.34 20.36
N ARG A 75 7.52 -0.80 20.09
CA ARG A 75 8.35 -1.02 18.89
C ARG A 75 7.58 -0.83 17.58
N LEU A 76 6.27 -1.09 17.61
CA LEU A 76 5.36 -1.04 16.47
C LEU A 76 4.42 0.18 16.53
N ASP A 77 4.78 1.22 17.28
CA ASP A 77 4.03 2.48 17.25
C ASP A 77 4.01 3.04 15.83
N ILE A 78 2.81 3.42 15.38
CA ILE A 78 2.58 3.83 14.00
C ILE A 78 3.46 5.02 13.58
N LYS A 79 3.85 5.88 14.53
CA LYS A 79 4.75 6.99 14.25
C LYS A 79 6.09 6.49 13.68
N GLY A 80 6.60 5.35 14.16
CA GLY A 80 7.82 4.72 13.66
C GLY A 80 7.70 4.34 12.18
N PHE A 81 6.59 3.73 11.78
CA PHE A 81 6.32 3.40 10.38
C PHE A 81 6.25 4.64 9.49
N VAL A 82 5.58 5.70 9.94
CA VAL A 82 5.42 6.93 9.15
C VAL A 82 6.76 7.65 9.00
N VAL A 83 7.53 7.80 10.08
CA VAL A 83 8.88 8.38 10.03
C VAL A 83 9.76 7.59 9.06
N ASP A 84 9.83 6.28 9.24
CA ASP A 84 10.66 5.40 8.43
C ASP A 84 10.34 5.51 6.93
N TYR A 85 9.05 5.42 6.60
CA TYR A 85 8.62 5.47 5.21
C TYR A 85 8.83 6.86 4.59
N PHE A 86 8.54 7.94 5.33
CA PHE A 86 8.75 9.30 4.84
C PHE A 86 10.23 9.54 4.55
N THR A 87 11.12 9.18 5.48
CA THR A 87 12.57 9.27 5.26
C THR A 87 12.99 8.45 4.05
N PHE A 88 12.55 7.19 3.93
CA PHE A 88 12.82 6.36 2.76
C PHE A 88 12.36 7.01 1.45
N ARG A 89 11.13 7.55 1.42
CA ARG A 89 10.52 8.09 0.20
C ARG A 89 11.12 9.44 -0.20
N ILE A 90 11.50 10.27 0.76
CA ILE A 90 12.24 11.53 0.55
C ILE A 90 13.63 11.22 -0.03
N ASN A 91 14.35 10.25 0.56
CA ASN A 91 15.67 9.84 0.08
C ASN A 91 15.64 9.28 -1.34
N LYS A 92 14.54 8.65 -1.73
CA LYS A 92 14.32 8.15 -3.10
C LYS A 92 14.29 9.28 -4.15
N GLU A 93 13.87 10.50 -3.79
CA GLU A 93 13.93 11.70 -4.66
C GLU A 93 15.26 12.47 -4.55
N GLY A 94 16.23 11.97 -3.77
CA GLY A 94 17.54 12.61 -3.60
C GLY A 94 17.56 13.75 -2.57
N PHE A 95 16.53 13.88 -1.75
CA PHE A 95 16.52 14.80 -0.59
C PHE A 95 16.87 14.05 0.70
N ASP A 96 17.22 14.79 1.76
CA ASP A 96 17.42 14.21 3.10
C ASP A 96 16.58 14.97 4.14
N TRP A 97 15.90 14.24 5.01
CA TRP A 97 15.05 14.80 6.06
C TRP A 97 15.79 14.84 7.40
N TYR A 98 16.67 15.85 7.55
CA TYR A 98 17.52 16.02 8.73
C TYR A 98 16.76 16.16 10.05
N ASP A 99 15.55 16.72 10.01
CA ASP A 99 14.70 16.92 11.19
C ASP A 99 13.82 15.71 11.53
N ALA A 100 14.00 14.58 10.82
CA ALA A 100 13.25 13.36 11.09
C ALA A 100 13.46 12.89 12.53
N PRO A 101 12.39 12.60 13.29
CA PRO A 101 12.52 12.04 14.63
C PRO A 101 13.28 10.71 14.60
N ALA A 102 14.18 10.49 15.56
CA ALA A 102 14.88 9.22 15.66
C ALA A 102 13.93 8.05 15.95
N LEU A 103 14.19 6.90 15.33
CA LEU A 103 13.52 5.64 15.64
C LEU A 103 14.20 5.01 16.88
N PRO A 104 13.49 4.84 18.02
CA PRO A 104 14.12 4.39 19.26
C PRO A 104 14.83 3.03 19.16
N GLU A 105 14.26 2.11 18.38
CA GLU A 105 14.80 0.76 18.18
C GLU A 105 15.40 0.59 16.77
N GLY A 106 15.56 1.68 16.02
CA GLY A 106 15.96 1.64 14.62
C GLY A 106 14.90 1.04 13.68
N VAL A 107 15.31 0.74 12.45
CA VAL A 107 14.44 0.19 11.39
C VAL A 107 14.06 -1.25 11.73
N GLN A 108 12.76 -1.54 11.68
CA GLN A 108 12.19 -2.86 11.93
C GLN A 108 11.85 -3.58 10.63
N LYS A 109 11.68 -4.91 10.68
CA LYS A 109 11.29 -5.71 9.50
C LYS A 109 9.92 -5.31 8.95
N GLU A 110 9.02 -4.91 9.85
CA GLU A 110 7.70 -4.40 9.50
C GLU A 110 7.78 -3.07 8.74
N HIS A 111 8.78 -2.24 9.04
CA HIS A 111 9.04 -1.01 8.29
C HIS A 111 9.53 -1.32 6.86
N GLU A 112 10.45 -2.27 6.69
CA GLU A 112 10.93 -2.70 5.37
C GLU A 112 9.80 -3.28 4.50
N MET A 113 8.88 -4.02 5.12
CA MET A 113 7.67 -4.50 4.45
C MET A 113 6.79 -3.32 4.02
N MET A 114 6.60 -2.32 4.89
CA MET A 114 5.87 -1.10 4.53
C MET A 114 6.50 -0.37 3.34
N ARG A 115 7.84 -0.23 3.30
CA ARG A 115 8.55 0.33 2.14
C ARG A 115 8.27 -0.44 0.84
N SER A 116 8.30 -1.77 0.92
CA SER A 116 8.04 -2.65 -0.22
C SER A 116 6.60 -2.48 -0.73
N LEU A 117 5.61 -2.57 0.16
CA LEU A 117 4.20 -2.46 -0.22
C LEU A 117 3.83 -1.04 -0.65
N GLY A 118 4.35 -0.01 0.01
CA GLY A 118 4.12 1.37 -0.39
C GLY A 118 4.68 1.66 -1.78
N THR A 119 5.86 1.14 -2.12
CA THR A 119 6.41 1.24 -3.48
C THR A 119 5.52 0.56 -4.53
N ILE A 120 4.98 -0.63 -4.19
CA ILE A 120 4.03 -1.35 -5.06
C ILE A 120 2.70 -0.59 -5.18
N PHE A 121 2.27 0.10 -4.13
CA PHE A 121 1.04 0.90 -4.14
C PHE A 121 1.22 2.14 -5.01
N GLU A 122 2.32 2.88 -4.83
CA GLU A 122 2.67 4.05 -5.64
C GLU A 122 2.72 3.71 -7.13
N SER A 123 3.36 2.61 -7.52
CA SER A 123 3.47 2.24 -8.94
C SER A 123 2.13 1.95 -9.62
N LYS A 124 1.08 1.64 -8.85
CA LYS A 124 -0.28 1.35 -9.37
C LYS A 124 -1.22 2.54 -9.31
N HIS A 125 -0.95 3.51 -8.44
CA HIS A 125 -1.86 4.61 -8.13
C HIS A 125 -1.21 5.99 -8.28
N LEU A 126 -0.05 6.08 -8.95
CA LEU A 126 0.77 7.29 -9.02
C LEU A 126 -0.03 8.52 -9.43
N GLU A 127 -0.76 8.47 -10.55
CA GLU A 127 -1.54 9.59 -11.07
C GLU A 127 -2.59 10.09 -10.06
N SER A 128 -3.32 9.16 -9.42
CA SER A 128 -4.31 9.51 -8.40
C SER A 128 -3.66 10.15 -7.17
N LEU A 129 -2.52 9.60 -6.73
CA LEU A 129 -1.77 10.13 -5.61
C LEU A 129 -1.25 11.53 -5.91
N GLU A 130 -0.73 11.78 -7.10
CA GLU A 130 -0.25 13.09 -7.55
C GLU A 130 -1.37 14.13 -7.52
N ASN A 131 -2.55 13.80 -8.04
CA ASN A 131 -3.72 14.68 -8.00
C ASN A 131 -4.13 15.04 -6.57
N PHE A 132 -4.13 14.07 -5.65
CA PHE A 132 -4.42 14.34 -4.23
C PHE A 132 -3.33 15.18 -3.55
N ALA A 133 -2.08 14.98 -3.95
CA ALA A 133 -0.96 15.76 -3.40
C ALA A 133 -1.04 17.21 -3.85
N GLU A 134 -1.40 17.47 -5.10
CA GLU A 134 -1.63 18.83 -5.60
C GLU A 134 -2.75 19.54 -4.83
N GLN A 135 -3.87 18.85 -4.55
CA GLN A 135 -4.95 19.41 -3.73
C GLN A 135 -4.48 19.78 -2.31
N LEU A 136 -3.67 18.92 -1.69
CA LEU A 136 -3.17 19.16 -0.34
C LEU A 136 -2.11 20.28 -0.29
N LEU A 137 -1.26 20.36 -1.31
CA LEU A 137 -0.16 21.32 -1.41
C LEU A 137 -0.57 22.67 -2.01
N ALA A 138 -1.78 22.79 -2.58
CA ALA A 138 -2.35 24.06 -3.02
C ALA A 138 -2.53 25.07 -1.87
N PHE A 139 -2.53 24.59 -0.62
CA PHE A 139 -2.68 25.44 0.57
C PHE A 139 -1.30 25.70 1.20
N PRO A 140 -0.99 26.97 1.56
CA PRO A 140 0.31 27.34 2.12
C PRO A 140 0.57 26.74 3.51
N LYS A 141 -0.48 26.32 4.22
CA LYS A 141 -0.39 25.67 5.52
C LYS A 141 -1.37 24.53 5.61
N ILE A 142 -0.87 23.34 5.95
CA ILE A 142 -1.71 22.16 6.12
C ILE A 142 -2.33 22.15 7.51
N THR A 143 -3.64 22.01 7.53
CA THR A 143 -4.42 21.77 8.75
C THR A 143 -4.83 20.31 8.83
N PHE A 144 -5.13 19.84 10.04
CA PHE A 144 -5.61 18.48 10.22
C PHE A 144 -6.94 18.21 9.48
N SER A 145 -7.86 19.19 9.46
CA SER A 145 -9.14 19.05 8.74
C SER A 145 -8.94 18.82 7.25
N LEU A 146 -8.11 19.67 6.60
CA LEU A 146 -7.77 19.53 5.18
C LEU A 146 -7.12 18.16 4.90
N TYR A 147 -6.17 17.76 5.76
CA TYR A 147 -5.54 16.45 5.64
C TYR A 147 -6.57 15.32 5.72
N GLN A 148 -7.51 15.38 6.67
CA GLN A 148 -8.56 14.37 6.82
C GLN A 148 -9.50 14.30 5.62
N GLU A 149 -9.85 15.42 4.99
CA GLU A 149 -10.71 15.43 3.80
C GLU A 149 -10.05 14.69 2.63
N VAL A 150 -8.77 14.97 2.37
CA VAL A 150 -8.01 14.29 1.31
C VAL A 150 -7.76 12.82 1.66
N VAL A 151 -7.34 12.52 2.88
CA VAL A 151 -7.00 11.15 3.29
C VAL A 151 -8.23 10.26 3.51
N GLN A 152 -9.42 10.84 3.63
CA GLN A 152 -10.65 10.07 3.60
C GLN A 152 -10.81 9.34 2.26
N THR A 153 -10.47 9.95 1.13
CA THR A 153 -10.61 9.32 -0.19
C THR A 153 -9.46 8.37 -0.53
N VAL A 154 -8.25 8.62 -0.02
CA VAL A 154 -7.06 7.79 -0.25
C VAL A 154 -7.26 6.38 0.31
N GLY A 155 -7.11 5.35 -0.53
CA GLY A 155 -7.19 3.95 -0.10
C GLY A 155 -8.59 3.54 0.40
N ASN A 156 -9.64 4.26 0.03
CA ASN A 156 -11.01 3.92 0.36
C ASN A 156 -11.59 2.99 -0.71
N ALA A 157 -11.41 1.68 -0.53
CA ALA A 157 -12.20 0.71 -1.28
C ALA A 157 -13.59 0.63 -0.63
N GLN A 158 -14.61 1.09 -1.37
CA GLN A 158 -16.03 1.08 -0.95
C GLN A 158 -16.54 -0.31 -0.48
N SER A 159 -15.77 -1.38 -0.72
CA SER A 159 -16.12 -2.76 -0.41
C SER A 159 -15.59 -3.28 0.93
N THR A 160 -14.88 -2.47 1.73
CA THR A 160 -14.20 -2.99 2.92
C THR A 160 -15.01 -2.75 4.20
N PRO A 161 -15.22 -3.80 5.03
CA PRO A 161 -15.91 -3.63 6.30
C PRO A 161 -15.02 -2.92 7.34
N CYS A 162 -13.69 -3.02 7.21
CA CYS A 162 -12.73 -2.48 8.17
C CYS A 162 -12.34 -1.04 7.81
N PRO A 163 -12.66 -0.02 8.64
CA PRO A 163 -12.28 1.37 8.38
C PRO A 163 -10.78 1.64 8.25
N MET A 164 -9.92 0.73 8.70
CA MET A 164 -8.47 0.74 8.47
C MET A 164 -8.00 -0.64 8.01
N SER A 165 -8.27 -0.99 6.76
CA SER A 165 -7.67 -2.17 6.12
C SER A 165 -6.15 -2.00 5.97
N TYR A 166 -5.44 -3.10 5.70
CA TYR A 166 -4.01 -3.02 5.35
C TYR A 166 -3.79 -2.21 4.07
N GLY A 167 -4.71 -2.30 3.11
CA GLY A 167 -4.64 -1.52 1.88
C GLY A 167 -4.74 -0.03 2.11
N ARG A 168 -5.72 0.37 2.93
CA ARG A 168 -5.87 1.76 3.36
C ARG A 168 -4.65 2.26 4.14
N LEU A 169 -4.15 1.45 5.08
CA LEU A 169 -2.94 1.77 5.84
C LEU A 169 -1.75 2.07 4.92
N VAL A 170 -1.46 1.15 3.99
CA VAL A 170 -0.35 1.29 3.03
C VAL A 170 -0.57 2.52 2.15
N GLY A 171 -1.78 2.70 1.63
CA GLY A 171 -2.10 3.83 0.74
C GLY A 171 -1.92 5.19 1.42
N ILE A 172 -2.31 5.32 2.69
CA ILE A 172 -2.15 6.58 3.43
C ILE A 172 -0.68 6.88 3.72
N ILE A 173 0.10 5.87 4.10
CA ILE A 173 1.54 6.05 4.36
C ILE A 173 2.29 6.37 3.07
N ALA A 174 1.98 5.65 1.98
CA ALA A 174 2.52 5.89 0.65
C ALA A 174 2.22 7.31 0.16
N PHE A 175 0.95 7.72 0.24
CA PHE A 175 0.52 9.09 -0.07
C PHE A 175 1.28 10.13 0.76
N GLY A 176 1.35 9.93 2.08
CA GLY A 176 2.07 10.82 2.98
C GLY A 176 3.55 10.95 2.62
N GLY A 177 4.22 9.84 2.30
CA GLY A 177 5.64 9.86 1.91
C GLY A 177 5.86 10.61 0.60
N MET A 178 4.96 10.45 -0.37
CA MET A 178 5.02 11.16 -1.64
C MET A 178 4.80 12.67 -1.47
N VAL A 179 3.81 13.07 -0.65
CA VAL A 179 3.59 14.48 -0.30
C VAL A 179 4.80 15.04 0.46
N ALA A 180 5.37 14.27 1.38
CA ALA A 180 6.56 14.68 2.13
C ALA A 180 7.75 14.93 1.18
N ALA A 181 7.96 14.07 0.19
CA ALA A 181 8.98 14.29 -0.83
C ALA A 181 8.75 15.58 -1.63
N LYS A 182 7.52 15.83 -2.10
CA LYS A 182 7.17 17.09 -2.79
C LYS A 182 7.35 18.33 -1.90
N MET A 183 7.09 18.23 -0.60
CA MET A 183 7.36 19.34 0.34
C MET A 183 8.85 19.65 0.49
N MET A 184 9.73 18.65 0.35
CA MET A 184 11.17 18.85 0.51
C MET A 184 11.79 19.66 -0.64
N GLU A 185 11.15 19.62 -1.82
CA GLU A 185 11.50 20.43 -3.00
C GLU A 185 11.34 21.93 -2.74
N SER A 186 10.32 22.32 -1.95
CA SER A 186 10.04 23.72 -1.64
C SER A 186 10.56 24.11 -0.25
N SER A 187 11.38 25.17 -0.20
CA SER A 187 11.89 25.70 1.08
C SER A 187 10.78 26.17 2.03
N GLU A 188 9.64 26.63 1.51
CA GLU A 188 8.51 27.13 2.30
C GLU A 188 7.72 25.99 2.96
N LEU A 189 7.65 24.84 2.29
CA LEU A 189 6.83 23.70 2.73
C LEU A 189 7.63 22.67 3.54
N ARG A 190 8.96 22.71 3.50
CA ARG A 190 9.85 21.78 4.24
C ARG A 190 9.49 21.68 5.73
N GLY A 191 9.18 22.80 6.38
CA GLY A 191 8.77 22.82 7.79
C GLY A 191 7.43 22.14 8.08
N GLN A 192 6.59 21.93 7.06
CA GLN A 192 5.28 21.29 7.19
C GLN A 192 5.36 19.76 7.19
N VAL A 193 6.50 19.15 6.83
CA VAL A 193 6.68 17.68 6.85
C VAL A 193 6.44 17.12 8.25
N GLN A 194 6.84 17.86 9.30
CA GLN A 194 6.57 17.47 10.69
C GLN A 194 5.07 17.46 11.03
N ASN A 195 4.31 18.43 10.51
CA ASN A 195 2.85 18.46 10.68
C ASN A 195 2.20 17.30 9.94
N LEU A 196 2.65 17.02 8.71
CA LEU A 196 2.19 15.88 7.92
C LEU A 196 2.44 14.56 8.63
N LEU A 197 3.63 14.37 9.22
CA LEU A 197 3.96 13.21 10.06
C LEU A 197 2.96 13.07 11.21
N MET A 198 2.71 14.16 11.95
CA MET A 198 1.81 14.16 13.10
C MET A 198 0.38 13.80 12.70
N TYR A 199 -0.14 14.44 11.65
CA TYR A 199 -1.49 14.20 11.15
C TYR A 199 -1.68 12.77 10.65
N THR A 200 -0.72 12.26 9.88
CA THR A 200 -0.72 10.89 9.37
C THR A 200 -0.71 9.87 10.50
N SER A 201 0.21 10.05 11.45
CA SER A 201 0.32 9.16 12.62
C SER A 201 -0.96 9.17 13.45
N LEU A 202 -1.52 10.34 13.74
CA LEU A 202 -2.73 10.48 14.55
C LEU A 202 -3.96 9.86 13.86
N PHE A 203 -4.12 10.12 12.56
CA PHE A 203 -5.23 9.59 11.78
C PHE A 203 -5.22 8.06 11.79
N ILE A 204 -4.08 7.45 11.49
CA ILE A 204 -3.95 5.99 11.44
C ILE A 204 -4.10 5.40 12.83
N LYS A 205 -3.41 5.94 13.85
CA LYS A 205 -3.48 5.45 15.24
C LYS A 205 -4.91 5.34 15.75
N THR A 206 -5.71 6.37 15.48
CA THR A 206 -7.10 6.44 15.91
C THR A 206 -7.93 5.34 15.26
N ARG A 207 -7.77 5.15 13.94
CA ARG A 207 -8.56 4.15 13.20
C ARG A 207 -8.12 2.71 13.48
N ILE A 208 -6.83 2.45 13.71
CA ILE A 208 -6.34 1.14 14.17
C ILE A 208 -7.02 0.76 15.48
N ARG A 209 -6.96 1.65 16.48
CA ARG A 209 -7.59 1.44 17.79
C ARG A 209 -9.09 1.16 17.72
N GLN A 210 -9.77 1.80 16.76
CA GLN A 210 -11.22 1.65 16.58
C GLN A 210 -11.63 0.40 15.81
N SER A 211 -10.74 -0.22 15.01
CA SER A 211 -11.17 -1.23 14.03
C SER A 211 -10.39 -2.54 14.04
N TRP A 212 -9.10 -2.54 14.35
CA TRP A 212 -8.26 -3.74 14.15
C TRP A 212 -8.68 -4.90 15.04
N LYS A 213 -9.02 -4.62 16.30
CA LYS A 213 -9.55 -5.62 17.23
C LYS A 213 -10.82 -6.30 16.70
N GLU A 214 -11.77 -5.51 16.20
CA GLU A 214 -13.07 -6.01 15.74
C GLU A 214 -12.96 -6.80 14.43
N HIS A 215 -11.91 -6.54 13.64
CA HIS A 215 -11.68 -7.14 12.33
C HIS A 215 -10.52 -8.15 12.30
N ASP A 216 -10.04 -8.60 13.47
CA ASP A 216 -8.96 -9.59 13.61
C ASP A 216 -7.70 -9.23 12.79
N ARG A 217 -7.31 -7.95 12.83
CA ARG A 217 -6.11 -7.44 12.15
C ARG A 217 -4.97 -7.29 13.13
N SER A 218 -3.74 -7.44 12.65
CA SER A 218 -2.51 -7.35 13.44
C SER A 218 -1.31 -7.07 12.54
N TRP A 219 -0.21 -6.60 13.10
CA TRP A 219 1.05 -6.47 12.34
C TRP A 219 1.60 -7.83 11.89
N ALA A 220 1.44 -8.88 12.69
CA ALA A 220 1.76 -10.24 12.27
C ALA A 220 0.94 -10.67 11.03
N GLY A 221 -0.36 -10.37 11.00
CA GLY A 221 -1.23 -10.62 9.84
C GLY A 221 -0.81 -9.80 8.62
N PHE A 222 -0.48 -8.52 8.82
CA PHE A 222 0.09 -7.65 7.79
C PHE A 222 1.36 -8.25 7.17
N MET A 223 2.28 -8.78 7.97
CA MET A 223 3.54 -9.35 7.48
C MET A 223 3.32 -10.60 6.62
N ILE A 224 2.39 -11.47 7.00
CA ILE A 224 2.05 -12.67 6.22
C ILE A 224 1.50 -12.27 4.85
N LEU A 225 0.55 -11.35 4.83
CA LEU A 225 -0.10 -10.90 3.59
C LEU A 225 0.86 -10.09 2.71
N GLY A 226 1.66 -9.21 3.32
CA GLY A 226 2.64 -8.40 2.64
C GLY A 226 3.71 -9.24 1.93
N LYS A 227 4.18 -10.31 2.58
CA LYS A 227 5.11 -11.25 1.96
C LYS A 227 4.53 -11.89 0.70
N GLN A 228 3.29 -12.39 0.78
CA GLN A 228 2.60 -12.98 -0.37
C GLN A 228 2.48 -11.99 -1.53
N MET A 229 2.07 -10.76 -1.24
CA MET A 229 1.92 -9.72 -2.27
C MET A 229 3.23 -9.31 -2.90
N LYS A 230 4.30 -9.21 -2.12
CA LYS A 230 5.64 -8.91 -2.62
C LYS A 230 6.11 -9.98 -3.60
N GLU A 231 6.01 -11.25 -3.21
CA GLU A 231 6.38 -12.40 -4.06
C GLU A 231 5.51 -12.46 -5.34
N ASP A 232 4.20 -12.21 -5.23
CA ASP A 232 3.30 -12.18 -6.38
C ASP A 232 3.59 -11.02 -7.33
N HIS A 233 4.00 -9.85 -6.80
CA HIS A 233 4.41 -8.71 -7.60
C HIS A 233 5.71 -8.99 -8.34
N GLU A 234 6.73 -9.49 -7.65
CA GLU A 234 8.02 -9.87 -8.25
C GLU A 234 7.83 -10.92 -9.36
N ARG A 235 6.97 -11.92 -9.13
CA ARG A 235 6.63 -12.94 -10.14
C ARG A 235 5.98 -12.33 -11.39
N LYS A 236 5.08 -11.36 -11.21
CA LYS A 236 4.41 -10.66 -12.33
C LYS A 236 5.37 -9.79 -13.11
N GLU A 237 6.26 -9.06 -12.45
CA GLU A 237 7.25 -8.21 -13.11
C GLU A 237 8.25 -9.05 -13.92
N HIS A 238 8.75 -10.16 -13.37
CA HIS A 238 9.58 -11.11 -14.13
C HIS A 238 8.82 -11.72 -15.33
N GLY A 239 7.53 -12.03 -15.17
CA GLY A 239 6.69 -12.50 -16.26
C GLY A 239 6.57 -11.48 -17.40
N LYS A 240 6.34 -10.20 -17.06
CA LYS A 240 6.28 -9.10 -18.04
C LYS A 240 7.62 -8.87 -18.74
N GLU A 241 8.72 -8.96 -18.02
CA GLU A 241 10.07 -8.81 -18.60
C GLU A 241 10.36 -9.91 -19.62
N LEU A 242 10.04 -11.17 -19.28
CA LEU A 242 10.17 -12.30 -20.20
C LEU A 242 9.26 -12.14 -21.42
N GLU A 243 7.99 -11.79 -21.21
CA GLU A 243 7.04 -11.58 -22.32
C GLU A 243 7.46 -10.41 -23.23
N GLY A 244 7.96 -9.32 -22.65
CA GLY A 244 8.52 -8.18 -23.39
C GLY A 244 9.71 -8.60 -24.25
N ARG A 245 10.65 -9.37 -23.70
CA ARG A 245 11.80 -9.91 -24.43
C ARG A 245 11.37 -10.87 -25.56
N PHE A 246 10.37 -11.71 -25.33
CA PHE A 246 9.82 -12.61 -26.36
C PHE A 246 9.10 -11.84 -27.50
N LYS A 247 8.41 -10.73 -27.19
CA LYS A 247 7.79 -9.86 -28.21
C LYS A 247 8.84 -9.10 -29.03
N THR A 248 9.93 -8.65 -28.41
CA THR A 248 11.05 -8.00 -29.14
C THR A 248 11.75 -8.98 -30.08
N ILE A 249 11.94 -10.24 -29.67
CA ILE A 249 12.56 -11.28 -30.51
C ILE A 249 11.64 -11.67 -31.68
N THR A 250 10.33 -11.82 -31.45
CA THR A 250 9.39 -12.17 -32.52
C THR A 250 9.16 -11.03 -33.52
N SER A 251 9.36 -9.77 -33.11
CA SER A 251 9.27 -8.60 -33.99
C SER A 251 10.42 -8.49 -35.01
N TRP A 252 11.59 -9.11 -34.76
CA TRP A 252 12.73 -9.07 -35.70
C TRP A 252 12.82 -10.30 -36.61
N SER A 253 12.08 -11.36 -36.31
CA SER A 253 12.09 -12.62 -37.10
C SER A 253 11.20 -12.64 -38.34
N VAL A 254 10.53 -11.54 -38.71
CA VAL A 254 9.72 -11.47 -39.96
C VAL A 254 10.49 -10.83 -41.13
N GLY A 255 11.72 -10.33 -40.90
CA GLY A 255 12.49 -9.56 -41.89
C GLY A 255 13.82 -10.17 -42.35
N ALA A 256 14.05 -11.47 -42.25
CA ALA A 256 15.31 -12.11 -42.68
C ALA A 256 15.10 -13.37 -43.53
N VAL A 257 14.15 -13.32 -44.47
CA VAL A 257 14.13 -14.23 -45.63
C VAL A 257 14.21 -13.38 -46.89
N ALA A 258 15.42 -12.94 -47.22
CA ALA A 258 15.73 -12.31 -48.49
C ALA A 258 17.02 -12.92 -49.07
N VAL A 259 16.82 -13.92 -49.92
CA VAL A 259 17.59 -14.18 -51.15
C VAL A 259 19.11 -14.29 -50.99
N ILE A 260 19.61 -15.49 -50.67
CA ILE A 260 20.96 -15.90 -51.09
C ILE A 260 20.88 -16.18 -52.60
N GLY A 261 21.17 -15.13 -53.38
CA GLY A 261 21.23 -15.17 -54.83
C GLY A 261 22.43 -16.00 -55.30
N LEU A 262 22.11 -17.07 -56.03
CA LEU A 262 22.99 -17.76 -56.96
C LEU A 262 23.67 -16.78 -57.92
N ALA A 263 24.99 -16.70 -57.87
CA ALA A 263 25.83 -16.26 -58.99
C ALA A 263 27.15 -17.05 -58.98
N LEU A 264 27.02 -18.36 -59.25
CA LEU A 264 28.07 -19.12 -59.91
C LEU A 264 28.09 -18.66 -61.38
N VAL A 265 29.21 -18.09 -61.84
CA VAL A 265 29.84 -18.30 -63.15
C VAL A 265 30.92 -17.23 -63.38
N GLY A 266 32.17 -17.70 -63.51
CA GLY A 266 33.06 -17.30 -64.59
C GLY A 266 34.18 -16.29 -64.27
N GLY A 267 35.44 -16.77 -64.27
CA GLY A 267 36.63 -15.97 -64.58
C GLY A 267 37.75 -16.09 -63.56
N ARG A 268 38.51 -17.19 -63.54
CA ARG A 268 39.80 -17.38 -64.24
C ARG A 268 41.04 -16.78 -63.53
N ILE A 269 41.93 -17.70 -63.13
CA ILE A 269 43.38 -17.72 -63.43
C ILE A 269 44.25 -16.77 -62.58
N VAL A 270 44.91 -17.28 -61.54
CA VAL A 270 46.33 -17.74 -61.47
C VAL A 270 47.36 -16.60 -61.53
N LEU A 271 48.12 -16.46 -60.43
CA LEU A 271 49.58 -16.27 -60.30
C LEU A 271 49.83 -15.91 -58.81
N ASN A 272 50.16 -16.84 -57.92
CA ASN A 272 51.44 -17.54 -57.72
C ASN A 272 52.62 -16.63 -57.32
N TYR A 273 52.94 -16.66 -56.03
CA TYR A 273 54.25 -16.53 -55.35
C TYR A 273 53.96 -17.17 -53.99
N ARG A 274 54.43 -18.37 -53.63
CA ARG A 274 55.76 -18.96 -53.73
C ARG A 274 55.67 -20.47 -53.53
#